data_AF-A0A3D4R3P7-F1
#
_entry.id   AF-A0A3D4R3P7-F1
#
_cell.length_a   1.000
_cell.length_b   1.000
_cell.length_c   1.000
_cell.angle_alpha   90.00
_cell.angle_beta   90.00
_cell.angle_gamma   90.00
#
_symmetry.space_group_name_H-M   'P 1'
#
loop_
_entity.id
_entity.type
_entity.pdbx_description
1 polymer ?
#
loop_
_entity_poly.entity_id
_entity_poly.type
_entity_poly.pdbx_seq_one_letter_code
_entity_poly.pdbx_strand_id
1 'polypeptide(L)'
;GGEGGEENHPPVAEIAGPSTVVIGKGHYIAVRRNGRDVMIPVDEYRRDMVQRVLREANNLDEFRQLWIETGKRRELINHLVQENFSPERLRDIENMNEFDIYDLFAHHGYHARALKRSERNLVFVKANQGWFDSVDPKATVVLKGIGYQFEVGGTEALETPTLWEVPEIRMAGGLAALSRIGEPASVMHDAKGRLFAG
;
A
#
# COMPACT_ATOMS: atom_id res chain seq x y z
N GLY A 1 -52.49 -26.81 29.78
CA GLY A 1 -51.07 -27.19 29.74
C GLY A 1 -50.81 -27.85 28.40
N GLY A 2 -49.76 -27.56 27.65
CA GLY A 2 -48.59 -26.71 27.91
C GLY A 2 -47.97 -26.29 26.56
N GLU A 3 -47.18 -25.23 26.62
CA GLU A 3 -46.43 -24.60 25.53
C GLU A 3 -45.12 -25.33 25.20
N GLY A 4 -44.53 -24.95 24.06
CA GLY A 4 -43.08 -24.95 23.82
C GLY A 4 -42.59 -26.05 22.89
N GLY A 5 -41.88 -25.81 21.79
CA GLY A 5 -41.33 -24.59 21.22
C GLY A 5 -40.38 -25.05 20.11
N GLU A 6 -40.56 -24.57 18.88
CA GLU A 6 -39.62 -24.82 17.78
C GLU A 6 -38.31 -24.10 18.09
N GLU A 7 -37.25 -24.87 18.33
CA GLU A 7 -35.89 -24.35 18.45
C GLU A 7 -35.41 -23.84 17.09
N ASN A 8 -35.68 -22.56 16.81
CA ASN A 8 -34.97 -21.78 15.81
C ASN A 8 -33.57 -21.47 16.32
N HIS A 9 -32.63 -22.41 16.16
CA HIS A 9 -31.20 -22.09 16.29
C HIS A 9 -30.78 -21.20 15.11
N PRO A 10 -30.11 -20.06 15.33
CA PRO A 10 -29.52 -19.31 14.23
C PRO A 10 -28.47 -20.17 13.53
N PRO A 11 -28.31 -20.07 12.18
CA PRO A 11 -27.37 -20.89 11.45
C PRO A 11 -25.95 -20.62 11.98
N VAL A 12 -25.32 -21.69 12.48
CA VAL A 12 -23.92 -21.69 12.91
C VAL A 12 -23.08 -21.40 11.66
N ALA A 13 -22.42 -20.25 11.64
CA ALA A 13 -21.48 -19.91 10.58
C ALA A 13 -20.28 -20.86 10.66
N GLU A 14 -20.11 -21.68 9.63
CA GLU A 14 -18.97 -22.57 9.45
C GLU A 14 -17.73 -21.70 9.15
N ILE A 15 -16.78 -21.67 10.08
CA ILE A 15 -15.62 -20.77 10.02
C ILE A 15 -14.48 -21.45 9.24
N ALA A 16 -14.36 -21.11 7.96
CA ALA A 16 -13.13 -21.30 7.19
C ALA A 16 -12.57 -19.93 6.78
N GLY A 17 -11.53 -19.47 7.47
CA GLY A 17 -10.80 -18.23 7.18
C GLY A 17 -11.41 -16.94 7.78
N PRO A 18 -10.62 -15.85 7.93
CA PRO A 18 -11.11 -14.59 8.47
C PRO A 18 -11.95 -13.81 7.43
N SER A 19 -13.19 -14.24 7.23
CA SER A 19 -14.16 -13.63 6.32
C SER A 19 -14.65 -12.28 6.83
N THR A 20 -14.91 -11.33 5.92
CA THR A 20 -15.83 -10.23 6.20
C THR A 20 -17.23 -10.80 6.40
N VAL A 21 -17.97 -10.27 7.38
CA VAL A 21 -19.33 -10.73 7.65
C VAL A 21 -20.26 -9.53 7.61
N VAL A 22 -21.33 -9.66 6.84
CA VAL A 22 -22.44 -8.70 6.85
C VAL A 22 -23.40 -9.14 7.95
N ILE A 23 -23.53 -8.34 9.01
CA ILE A 23 -24.49 -8.57 10.09
C ILE A 23 -25.51 -7.43 10.05
N GLY A 24 -26.77 -7.74 9.72
CA GLY A 24 -27.80 -6.73 9.51
C GLY A 24 -27.47 -5.82 8.32
N LYS A 25 -27.42 -4.49 8.54
CA LYS A 25 -27.09 -3.49 7.51
C LYS A 25 -25.62 -3.02 7.53
N GLY A 26 -24.76 -3.61 8.37
CA GLY A 26 -23.38 -3.14 8.58
C GLY A 26 -22.31 -4.10 8.03
N HIS A 27 -21.20 -3.54 7.56
CA HIS A 27 -19.99 -4.30 7.19
C HIS A 27 -19.06 -4.41 8.40
N TYR A 28 -18.66 -5.64 8.76
CA TYR A 28 -17.78 -5.91 9.88
C TYR A 28 -16.53 -6.71 9.49
N ILE A 29 -15.46 -6.46 10.23
CA ILE A 29 -14.16 -7.13 10.13
C ILE A 29 -13.98 -7.97 11.38
N ALA A 30 -13.82 -9.29 11.22
CA ALA A 30 -13.44 -10.18 12.30
C ALA A 30 -11.95 -9.96 12.65
N VAL A 31 -11.67 -9.40 13.83
CA VAL A 31 -10.30 -9.19 14.33
C VAL A 31 -10.06 -10.07 15.54
N ARG A 32 -8.93 -10.80 15.55
CA ARG A 32 -8.57 -11.65 16.69
C ARG A 32 -8.02 -10.78 17.82
N ARG A 33 -8.69 -10.79 18.97
CA ARG A 33 -8.28 -10.10 20.20
C ARG A 33 -8.35 -11.08 21.37
N ASN A 34 -7.25 -11.27 22.10
CA ASN A 34 -7.16 -12.18 23.25
C ASN A 34 -7.69 -13.60 22.95
N GLY A 35 -7.38 -14.12 21.75
CA GLY A 35 -7.81 -15.46 21.31
C GLY A 35 -9.28 -15.59 20.90
N ARG A 36 -10.04 -14.49 20.83
CA ARG A 36 -11.43 -14.48 20.35
C ARG A 36 -11.58 -13.58 19.14
N ASP A 37 -12.48 -13.94 18.24
CA ASP A 37 -12.83 -13.09 17.10
C ASP A 37 -13.85 -12.04 17.53
N VAL A 38 -13.48 -10.78 17.35
CA VAL A 38 -14.32 -9.61 17.66
C VAL A 38 -14.71 -8.96 16.35
N MET A 39 -16.01 -8.74 16.15
CA MET A 39 -16.53 -8.05 14.98
C MET A 39 -16.41 -6.54 15.18
N ILE A 40 -15.60 -5.89 14.34
CA ILE A 40 -15.39 -4.44 14.37
C ILE A 40 -16.04 -3.84 13.11
N PRO A 41 -16.87 -2.78 13.22
CA PRO A 41 -17.36 -2.07 12.05
C PRO A 41 -16.20 -1.61 11.16
N VAL A 42 -16.32 -1.75 9.84
CA VAL A 42 -15.25 -1.36 8.89
C VAL A 42 -14.83 0.10 9.09
N ASP A 43 -15.78 1.01 9.33
CA ASP A 43 -15.47 2.43 9.55
C ASP A 43 -14.65 2.67 10.82
N GLU A 44 -14.93 1.93 11.88
CA GLU A 44 -14.14 1.99 13.12
C GLU A 44 -12.73 1.44 12.89
N TYR A 45 -12.61 0.29 12.21
CA TYR A 45 -11.33 -0.30 11.87
C TYR A 45 -10.46 0.63 11.02
N ARG A 46 -11.06 1.23 9.98
CA ARG A 46 -10.41 2.22 9.12
C ARG A 46 -9.98 3.45 9.89
N ARG A 47 -10.89 4.08 10.64
CA ARG A 47 -10.60 5.29 11.42
C ARG A 47 -9.44 5.02 12.38
N ASP A 48 -9.50 3.93 13.13
CA ASP A 48 -8.49 3.62 14.12
C ASP A 48 -7.11 3.32 13.50
N MET A 49 -7.08 2.65 12.33
CA MET A 49 -5.85 2.44 11.58
C MET A 49 -5.27 3.76 11.04
N VAL A 50 -6.11 4.61 10.46
CA VAL A 50 -5.71 5.92 9.91
C VAL A 50 -5.19 6.85 11.01
N GLN A 51 -5.82 6.86 12.18
CA GLN A 51 -5.36 7.65 13.33
C GLN A 51 -3.93 7.26 13.77
N ARG A 52 -3.53 5.99 13.60
CA ARG A 52 -2.15 5.57 13.87
C ARG A 52 -1.17 6.15 12.84
N VAL A 53 -1.53 6.09 11.57
CA VAL A 53 -0.71 6.69 10.49
C VAL A 53 -0.54 8.20 10.71
N LEU A 54 -1.61 8.90 11.10
CA LEU A 54 -1.57 10.34 11.37
C LEU A 54 -0.73 10.74 12.59
N ARG A 55 -0.45 9.80 13.51
CA ARG A 55 0.48 10.05 14.63
C ARG A 55 1.95 9.99 14.20
N GLU A 56 2.25 9.26 13.13
CA GLU A 56 3.61 9.13 12.60
C GLU A 56 3.96 10.23 11.59
N ALA A 57 2.96 10.83 10.93
CA ALA A 57 3.12 11.93 10.01
C ALA A 57 1.93 12.88 10.06
N ASN A 58 2.17 14.17 10.28
CA ASN A 58 1.11 15.16 10.53
C ASN A 58 0.46 15.70 9.25
N ASN A 59 1.12 15.51 8.11
CA ASN A 59 0.65 15.96 6.80
C ASN A 59 1.13 15.02 5.69
N LEU A 60 0.58 15.20 4.49
CA LEU A 60 0.87 14.34 3.34
C LEU A 60 2.35 14.36 2.95
N ASP A 61 3.03 15.50 3.08
CA ASP A 61 4.45 15.61 2.76
C ASP A 61 5.31 14.81 3.73
N GLU A 62 5.06 14.91 5.03
CA GLU A 62 5.70 14.09 6.06
C GLU A 62 5.43 12.60 5.82
N PHE A 63 4.20 12.25 5.46
CA PHE A 63 3.83 10.86 5.17
C PHE A 63 4.58 10.33 3.95
N ARG A 64 4.71 11.13 2.90
CA ARG A 64 5.51 10.78 1.71
C ARG A 64 6.97 10.56 2.07
N GLN A 65 7.58 11.45 2.86
CA GLN A 65 8.98 11.29 3.30
C GLN A 65 9.15 10.03 4.16
N LEU A 66 8.18 9.72 5.02
CA LEU A 66 8.18 8.46 5.77
C LEU A 66 8.07 7.25 4.82
N TRP A 67 7.19 7.31 3.83
CA TRP A 67 6.86 6.17 2.98
C TRP A 67 7.97 5.73 2.02
N ILE A 68 8.71 6.70 1.46
CA ILE A 68 9.81 6.42 0.52
C ILE A 68 11.05 5.83 1.21
N GLU A 69 11.14 6.04 2.53
CA GLU A 69 12.14 5.44 3.41
C GLU A 69 11.73 4.01 3.80
N THR A 70 12.32 3.01 3.13
CA THR A 70 12.00 1.59 3.31
C THR A 70 11.94 1.15 4.78
N GLY A 71 12.94 1.56 5.58
CA GLY A 71 13.00 1.21 7.00
C GLY A 71 11.81 1.78 7.78
N LYS A 72 11.56 3.08 7.64
CA LYS A 72 10.46 3.78 8.33
C LYS A 72 9.09 3.25 7.89
N ARG A 73 8.90 3.01 6.59
CA ARG A 73 7.66 2.41 6.08
C ARG A 73 7.42 1.03 6.70
N ARG A 74 8.44 0.18 6.74
CA ARG A 74 8.32 -1.17 7.34
C ARG A 74 8.01 -1.09 8.83
N GLU A 75 8.63 -0.17 9.56
CA GLU A 75 8.33 0.08 10.97
C GLU A 75 6.86 0.48 11.17
N LEU A 76 6.35 1.45 10.39
CA LEU A 76 4.93 1.84 10.42
C LEU A 76 4.01 0.64 10.17
N ILE A 77 4.25 -0.13 9.10
CA ILE A 77 3.42 -1.29 8.76
C ILE A 77 3.48 -2.36 9.85
N ASN A 78 4.67 -2.62 10.41
CA ASN A 78 4.85 -3.59 11.49
C ASN A 78 4.09 -3.18 12.76
N HIS A 79 4.11 -1.91 13.15
CA HIS A 79 3.34 -1.41 14.29
C HIS A 79 1.83 -1.60 14.08
N LEU A 80 1.32 -1.31 12.88
CA LEU A 80 -0.08 -1.57 12.55
C LEU A 80 -0.44 -3.05 12.71
N VAL A 81 0.39 -3.95 12.17
CA VAL A 81 0.17 -5.40 12.25
C VAL A 81 0.24 -5.92 13.69
N GLN A 82 1.20 -5.45 14.49
CA GLN A 82 1.31 -5.79 15.91
C GLN A 82 0.06 -5.37 16.71
N GLU A 83 -0.61 -4.30 16.29
CA GLU A 83 -1.88 -3.84 16.86
C GLU A 83 -3.13 -4.48 16.21
N ASN A 84 -2.94 -5.54 15.42
CA ASN A 84 -3.98 -6.30 14.71
C ASN A 84 -4.68 -5.53 13.56
N PHE A 85 -4.00 -4.52 12.99
CA PHE A 85 -4.42 -3.85 11.76
C PHE A 85 -3.72 -4.44 10.54
N SER A 86 -4.48 -4.64 9.46
CA SER A 86 -4.01 -5.15 8.19
C SER A 86 -4.38 -4.15 7.10
N PRO A 87 -3.42 -3.36 6.61
CA PRO A 87 -3.65 -2.40 5.53
C PRO A 87 -4.15 -3.10 4.25
N GLU A 88 -3.59 -4.26 3.94
CA GLU A 88 -4.01 -5.11 2.82
C GLU A 88 -5.47 -5.54 2.93
N ARG A 89 -5.92 -5.94 4.13
CA ARG A 89 -7.32 -6.30 4.34
C ARG A 89 -8.25 -5.11 4.20
N LEU A 90 -7.88 -3.94 4.74
CA LEU A 90 -8.69 -2.74 4.52
C LEU A 90 -8.76 -2.40 3.02
N ARG A 91 -7.63 -2.47 2.32
CA ARG A 91 -7.57 -2.21 0.87
C ARG A 91 -8.55 -3.08 0.09
N ASP A 92 -8.62 -4.37 0.42
CA ASP A 92 -9.56 -5.30 -0.21
C ASP A 92 -11.02 -4.94 0.08
N ILE A 93 -11.33 -4.68 1.35
CA ILE A 93 -12.69 -4.35 1.81
C ILE A 93 -13.22 -3.04 1.19
N GLU A 94 -12.34 -2.06 1.02
CA GLU A 94 -12.65 -0.77 0.39
C GLU A 94 -12.66 -0.84 -1.15
N ASN A 95 -12.48 -2.03 -1.74
CA ASN A 95 -12.36 -2.23 -3.18
C ASN A 95 -11.23 -1.41 -3.81
N MET A 96 -10.13 -1.22 -3.08
CA MET A 96 -8.96 -0.44 -3.48
C MET A 96 -7.78 -1.32 -3.96
N ASN A 97 -8.03 -2.53 -4.46
CA ASN A 97 -6.98 -3.49 -4.87
C ASN A 97 -6.07 -3.00 -6.03
N GLU A 98 -6.54 -2.04 -6.83
CA GLU A 98 -5.73 -1.40 -7.88
C GLU A 98 -4.81 -0.29 -7.36
N PHE A 99 -4.99 0.13 -6.10
CA PHE A 99 -4.24 1.20 -5.45
C PHE A 99 -3.08 0.62 -4.61
N ASP A 100 -2.03 1.41 -4.40
CA ASP A 100 -0.99 1.05 -3.43
C ASP A 100 -1.47 1.31 -1.99
N ILE A 101 -0.85 0.68 -0.98
CA ILE A 101 -1.15 1.00 0.42
C ILE A 101 -0.85 2.48 0.71
N TYR A 102 0.13 3.08 0.03
CA TYR A 102 0.35 4.52 0.06
C TYR A 102 -0.94 5.29 -0.24
N ASP A 103 -1.59 4.96 -1.36
CA ASP A 103 -2.79 5.64 -1.84
C ASP A 103 -3.99 5.43 -0.91
N LEU A 104 -4.11 4.24 -0.30
CA LEU A 104 -5.11 3.98 0.74
C LEU A 104 -4.97 4.95 1.92
N PHE A 105 -3.75 5.10 2.45
CA PHE A 105 -3.49 5.98 3.59
C PHE A 105 -3.49 7.46 3.22
N ALA A 106 -2.94 7.82 2.06
CA ALA A 106 -2.99 9.17 1.52
C ALA A 106 -4.45 9.65 1.40
N HIS A 107 -5.33 8.80 0.88
CA HIS A 107 -6.74 9.08 0.70
C HIS A 107 -7.51 9.22 2.02
N HIS A 108 -7.43 8.23 2.89
CA HIS A 108 -8.23 8.23 4.11
C HIS A 108 -7.66 9.09 5.24
N GLY A 109 -6.34 9.27 5.30
CA GLY A 109 -5.67 10.07 6.33
C GLY A 109 -5.52 11.54 5.97
N TYR A 110 -5.15 11.83 4.73
CA TYR A 110 -4.76 13.19 4.33
C TYR A 110 -5.70 13.79 3.28
N HIS A 111 -6.81 13.11 2.97
CA HIS A 111 -7.79 13.52 1.97
C HIS A 111 -7.18 13.76 0.58
N ALA A 112 -6.07 13.09 0.28
CA ALA A 112 -5.46 13.11 -1.04
C ALA A 112 -6.34 12.36 -2.05
N ARG A 113 -6.19 12.71 -3.33
CA ARG A 113 -6.74 11.90 -4.41
C ARG A 113 -5.99 10.57 -4.44
N ALA A 114 -6.70 9.46 -4.29
CA ALA A 114 -6.13 8.13 -4.51
C ALA A 114 -5.83 7.95 -6.00
N LEU A 115 -4.64 7.44 -6.33
CA LEU A 115 -4.27 7.06 -7.68
C LEU A 115 -4.07 5.55 -7.76
N LYS A 116 -4.60 4.91 -8.80
CA LYS A 116 -4.25 3.52 -9.10
C LYS A 116 -2.76 3.43 -9.39
N ARG A 117 -2.19 2.23 -9.21
CA ARG A 117 -0.76 2.00 -9.48
C ARG A 117 -0.36 2.34 -10.93
N SER A 118 -1.23 2.06 -11.90
CA SER A 118 -1.05 2.46 -13.31
C SER A 118 -1.14 3.97 -13.52
N GLU A 119 -2.03 4.66 -12.80
CA GLU A 119 -2.14 6.12 -12.84
C GLU A 119 -0.89 6.79 -12.25
N ARG A 120 -0.34 6.26 -11.15
CA ARG A 120 0.93 6.75 -10.58
C ARG A 120 2.09 6.58 -11.55
N ASN A 121 2.24 5.43 -12.18
CA ASN A 121 3.26 5.23 -13.21
C ASN A 121 3.09 6.25 -14.36
N LEU A 122 1.86 6.46 -14.82
CA LEU A 122 1.57 7.44 -15.87
C LEU A 122 1.97 8.87 -15.46
N VAL A 123 1.62 9.28 -14.23
CA VAL A 123 1.98 10.60 -13.69
C VAL A 123 3.49 10.73 -13.54
N PHE A 124 4.15 9.72 -12.97
CA PHE A 124 5.59 9.67 -12.82
C PHE A 124 6.31 9.85 -14.15
N VAL A 125 5.90 9.11 -15.18
CA VAL A 125 6.52 9.20 -16.51
C VAL A 125 6.30 10.57 -17.13
N LYS A 126 5.07 11.10 -17.09
CA LYS A 126 4.72 12.38 -17.71
C LYS A 126 5.36 13.57 -17.02
N ALA A 127 5.26 13.63 -15.69
CA ALA A 127 5.72 14.78 -14.91
C ALA A 127 7.25 14.91 -14.88
N ASN A 128 7.98 13.82 -15.11
CA ASN A 128 9.44 13.78 -15.02
C ASN A 128 10.13 13.66 -16.39
N GLN A 129 9.44 13.95 -17.49
CA GLN A 129 10.01 13.86 -18.83
C GLN A 129 11.30 14.68 -18.98
N GLY A 130 11.32 15.93 -18.47
CA GLY A 130 12.53 16.75 -18.48
C GLY A 130 13.70 16.18 -17.67
N TRP A 131 13.42 15.44 -16.60
CA TRP A 131 14.47 14.72 -15.85
C TRP A 131 15.02 13.55 -16.67
N PHE A 132 14.14 12.74 -17.28
CA PHE A 132 14.55 11.63 -18.14
C PHE A 132 15.34 12.07 -19.37
N ASP A 133 15.03 13.25 -19.92
CA ASP A 133 15.75 13.81 -21.08
C ASP A 133 17.12 14.39 -20.69
N SER A 134 17.33 14.67 -19.40
CA SER A 134 18.57 15.28 -18.89
C SER A 134 19.65 14.28 -18.47
N VAL A 135 19.33 12.99 -18.40
CA VAL A 135 20.21 11.95 -17.87
C VAL A 135 20.60 10.90 -18.92
N ASP A 136 21.57 10.04 -18.59
CA ASP A 136 22.04 8.96 -19.46
C ASP A 136 20.87 8.09 -19.99
N PRO A 137 20.78 7.80 -21.30
CA PRO A 137 19.65 7.07 -21.86
C PRO A 137 19.41 5.70 -21.23
N LYS A 138 20.47 5.01 -20.78
CA LYS A 138 20.31 3.73 -20.08
C LYS A 138 19.79 3.93 -18.66
N ALA A 139 20.23 4.98 -17.96
CA ALA A 139 19.65 5.34 -16.67
C ALA A 139 18.16 5.68 -16.82
N THR A 140 17.77 6.39 -17.88
CA THR A 140 16.36 6.67 -18.19
C THR A 140 15.53 5.40 -18.38
N VAL A 141 16.06 4.38 -19.06
CA VAL A 141 15.37 3.07 -19.19
C VAL A 141 15.16 2.43 -17.81
N VAL A 142 16.19 2.44 -16.96
CA VAL A 142 16.07 1.90 -15.58
C VAL A 142 15.03 2.69 -14.77
N LEU A 143 15.07 4.02 -14.82
CA LEU A 143 14.13 4.89 -14.10
C LEU A 143 12.68 4.69 -14.55
N LYS A 144 12.42 4.59 -15.85
CA LYS A 144 11.07 4.25 -16.37
C LYS A 144 10.65 2.83 -15.99
N GLY A 145 11.61 1.91 -15.92
CA GLY A 145 11.41 0.55 -15.42
C GLY A 145 10.91 0.52 -13.97
N ILE A 146 11.40 1.41 -13.09
CA ILE A 146 10.91 1.55 -11.71
C ILE A 146 9.41 1.88 -11.70
N GLY A 147 8.97 2.86 -12.50
CA GLY A 147 7.55 3.21 -12.60
C GLY A 147 6.68 2.03 -13.05
N TYR A 148 7.16 1.27 -14.04
CA TYR A 148 6.46 0.07 -14.52
C TYR A 148 6.40 -1.04 -13.45
N GLN A 149 7.48 -1.29 -12.71
CA GLN A 149 7.46 -2.28 -11.63
C GLN A 149 6.54 -1.86 -10.48
N PHE A 150 6.44 -0.56 -10.19
CA PHE A 150 5.43 -0.06 -9.25
C PHE A 150 4.01 -0.32 -9.74
N GLU A 151 3.71 -0.13 -11.03
CA GLU A 151 2.41 -0.46 -11.60
C GLU A 151 2.05 -1.94 -11.35
N VAL A 152 3.00 -2.85 -11.57
CA VAL A 152 2.81 -4.30 -11.43
C VAL A 152 2.64 -4.73 -9.97
N GLY A 153 3.51 -4.28 -9.07
CA GLY A 153 3.60 -4.84 -7.70
C GLY A 153 3.58 -3.82 -6.57
N GLY A 154 3.32 -2.54 -6.86
CA GLY A 154 3.27 -1.48 -5.86
C GLY A 154 4.64 -1.19 -5.25
N THR A 155 4.62 -0.58 -4.07
CA THR A 155 5.83 -0.15 -3.34
C THR A 155 6.79 -1.32 -3.07
N GLU A 156 6.27 -2.50 -2.72
CA GLU A 156 7.09 -3.67 -2.36
C GLU A 156 7.94 -4.18 -3.54
N ALA A 157 7.43 -4.09 -4.78
CA ALA A 157 8.18 -4.50 -5.97
C ALA A 157 9.43 -3.66 -6.24
N LEU A 158 9.53 -2.48 -5.63
CA LEU A 158 10.68 -1.59 -5.78
C LEU A 158 11.84 -1.93 -4.83
N GLU A 159 11.66 -2.93 -3.98
CA GLU A 159 12.56 -3.20 -2.85
C GLU A 159 13.01 -4.66 -2.77
N THR A 160 12.70 -5.43 -3.79
CA THR A 160 13.18 -6.79 -3.96
C THR A 160 14.40 -6.82 -4.88
N PRO A 161 15.35 -7.75 -4.68
CA PRO A 161 16.47 -7.94 -5.62
C PRO A 161 16.01 -8.22 -7.06
N THR A 162 14.83 -8.82 -7.22
CA THR A 162 14.23 -9.15 -8.52
C THR A 162 13.96 -7.92 -9.39
N LEU A 163 13.85 -6.72 -8.81
CA LEU A 163 13.78 -5.46 -9.56
C LEU A 163 14.93 -5.36 -10.59
N TRP A 164 16.13 -5.78 -10.20
CA TRP A 164 17.33 -5.69 -11.04
C TRP A 164 17.45 -6.84 -12.04
N GLU A 165 16.61 -7.86 -11.92
CA GLU A 165 16.55 -9.02 -12.82
C GLU A 165 15.56 -8.81 -13.97
N VAL A 166 14.66 -7.84 -13.85
CA VAL A 166 13.72 -7.43 -14.91
C VAL A 166 14.49 -7.23 -16.23
N PRO A 167 14.14 -7.93 -17.32
CA PRO A 167 14.95 -7.98 -18.53
C PRO A 167 15.37 -6.60 -19.05
N GLU A 168 14.43 -5.65 -19.11
CA GLU A 168 14.65 -4.29 -19.60
C GLU A 168 15.62 -3.51 -18.70
N ILE A 169 15.48 -3.62 -17.38
CA ILE A 169 16.35 -2.97 -16.39
C ILE A 169 17.75 -3.58 -16.46
N ARG A 170 17.85 -4.92 -16.49
CA ARG A 170 19.11 -5.65 -16.57
C ARG A 170 19.86 -5.34 -17.86
N MET A 171 19.18 -5.31 -19.01
CA MET A 171 19.76 -4.98 -20.30
C MET A 171 20.24 -3.52 -20.37
N ALA A 172 19.55 -2.59 -19.70
CA ALA A 172 20.00 -1.23 -19.55
C ALA A 172 21.22 -1.09 -18.61
N GLY A 173 21.51 -2.11 -17.79
CA GLY A 173 22.66 -2.16 -16.89
C GLY A 173 22.31 -1.94 -15.41
N GLY A 174 21.03 -1.87 -15.05
CA GLY A 174 20.55 -1.81 -13.67
C GLY A 174 21.25 -0.73 -12.83
N LEU A 175 21.76 -1.13 -11.66
CA LEU A 175 22.50 -0.26 -10.75
C LEU A 175 23.67 0.48 -11.43
N ALA A 176 24.40 -0.19 -12.34
CA ALA A 176 25.53 0.43 -13.03
C ALA A 176 25.11 1.56 -13.98
N ALA A 177 23.87 1.54 -14.48
CA ALA A 177 23.32 2.66 -15.23
C ALA A 177 22.98 3.84 -14.32
N LEU A 178 22.38 3.58 -13.15
CA LEU A 178 22.09 4.61 -12.14
C LEU A 178 23.37 5.27 -11.62
N SER A 179 24.44 4.50 -11.43
CA SER A 179 25.76 5.00 -11.00
C SER A 179 26.34 6.08 -11.93
N ARG A 180 25.89 6.19 -13.18
CA ARG A 180 26.35 7.24 -14.11
C ARG A 180 25.77 8.62 -13.80
N ILE A 181 24.67 8.67 -13.04
CA ILE A 181 23.90 9.88 -12.80
C ILE A 181 23.85 10.25 -11.31
N GLY A 182 24.45 9.44 -10.45
CA GLY A 182 24.54 9.66 -9.01
C GLY A 182 24.83 8.37 -8.24
N GLU A 183 24.86 8.48 -6.92
CA GLU A 183 24.91 7.28 -6.06
C GLU A 183 23.57 6.52 -6.17
N PRO A 184 23.57 5.20 -6.48
CA PRO A 184 22.34 4.47 -6.82
C PRO A 184 21.23 4.53 -5.76
N ALA A 185 21.55 4.47 -4.46
CA ALA A 185 20.54 4.56 -3.41
C ALA A 185 19.89 5.96 -3.39
N SER A 186 20.67 7.02 -3.57
CA SER A 186 20.22 8.41 -3.65
C SER A 186 19.35 8.64 -4.89
N VAL A 187 19.73 8.07 -6.03
CA VAL A 187 18.94 8.13 -7.28
C VAL A 187 17.63 7.36 -7.11
N MET A 188 17.65 6.20 -6.46
CA MET A 188 16.45 5.43 -6.16
C MET A 188 15.51 6.19 -5.20
N HIS A 189 16.07 6.86 -4.20
CA HIS A 189 15.31 7.71 -3.28
C HIS A 189 14.63 8.87 -4.02
N ASP A 190 15.34 9.58 -4.91
CA ASP A 190 14.74 10.64 -5.74
C ASP A 190 13.65 10.09 -6.68
N ALA A 191 13.89 8.92 -7.29
CA ALA A 191 12.89 8.25 -8.13
C ALA A 191 11.61 7.93 -7.35
N LYS A 192 11.70 7.40 -6.12
CA LYS A 192 10.55 7.18 -5.24
C LYS A 192 9.87 8.50 -4.87
N GLY A 193 10.65 9.52 -4.49
CA GLY A 193 10.12 10.86 -4.16
C GLY A 193 9.27 11.46 -5.30
N ARG A 194 9.71 11.27 -6.55
CA ARG A 194 9.00 11.68 -7.76
C ARG A 194 7.79 10.80 -8.09
N LEU A 195 7.87 9.49 -7.83
CA LEU A 195 6.78 8.54 -8.07
C LEU A 195 5.58 8.79 -7.14
N PHE A 196 5.85 9.19 -5.90
CA PHE A 196 4.83 9.55 -4.91
C PHE A 196 4.55 11.06 -4.85
N ALA A 197 5.13 11.86 -5.75
CA ALA A 197 4.74 13.26 -5.92
C ALA A 197 3.41 13.34 -6.69
N GLY A 198 2.46 14.13 -6.16
CA GLY A 198 1.10 14.22 -6.70
C GLY A 198 0.10 13.60 -5.74
#